data_AF-A0A846DDH1-F1
#
_entry.id   AF-A0A846DDH1-F1
#
_cell.length_a   1.000
_cell.length_b   1.000
_cell.length_c   1.000
_cell.angle_alpha   90.00
_cell.angle_beta   90.00
_cell.angle_gamma   90.00
#
_symmetry.space_group_name_H-M   'P 1'
#
loop_
_entity.id
_entity.type
_entity.pdbx_description
1 polymer ?
#
loop_
_entity_poly.entity_id
_entity_poly.type
_entity_poly.pdbx_seq_one_letter_code
_entity_poly.pdbx_strand_id
1 'polypeptide(L)'
;LTRCEKKVLPIFNRCVIFSTTDFSYHGHPDPLTCPEGQTRKSLALYYYSNGRPAEELSGSHSTLFQARPEEDLTEKKPLNMTMKTVLKKLTPPILIDIKNSLKNKQ
;
A
#
# COMPACT_ATOMS: atom_id res chain seq x y z
N LEU A 1 -2.29 -1.91 14.78
CA LEU A 1 -3.55 -2.67 15.00
C LEU A 1 -3.40 -3.61 16.18
N THR A 2 -4.12 -3.40 17.29
CA THR A 2 -3.91 -4.15 18.55
C THR A 2 -4.96 -5.22 18.85
N ARG A 3 -6.10 -5.22 18.14
CA ARG A 3 -7.21 -6.17 18.34
C ARG A 3 -7.81 -6.63 17.01
N CYS A 4 -8.26 -7.88 16.97
CA CYS A 4 -9.06 -8.43 15.88
C CYS A 4 -10.54 -8.47 16.30
N GLU A 5 -11.39 -7.66 15.68
CA GLU A 5 -12.82 -7.63 15.97
C GLU A 5 -13.55 -8.90 15.50
N LYS A 6 -13.18 -9.37 14.30
CA LYS A 6 -13.84 -10.52 13.67
C LYS A 6 -12.89 -11.30 12.79
N LYS A 7 -12.97 -12.63 12.89
CA LYS A 7 -12.37 -13.57 11.95
C LYS A 7 -13.49 -14.25 11.14
N VAL A 8 -13.33 -14.29 9.82
CA VAL A 8 -14.31 -14.90 8.91
C VAL A 8 -13.62 -15.97 8.06
N LEU A 9 -14.11 -17.21 8.13
CA LEU A 9 -13.58 -18.31 7.33
C LEU A 9 -13.97 -18.15 5.84
N PRO A 10 -13.05 -18.41 4.89
CA PRO A 10 -13.27 -18.32 3.45
C PRO A 10 -13.99 -19.55 2.90
N ILE A 11 -15.21 -19.82 3.37
CA ILE A 11 -16.03 -20.92 2.86
C ILE A 11 -16.66 -20.55 1.51
N PHE A 12 -16.89 -21.54 0.66
CA PHE A 12 -17.51 -21.31 -0.65
C PHE A 12 -18.85 -20.57 -0.53
N ASN A 13 -19.08 -19.62 -1.43
CA ASN A 13 -20.29 -18.80 -1.51
C ASN A 13 -20.60 -17.92 -0.27
N ARG A 14 -19.62 -17.68 0.60
CA ARG A 14 -19.77 -16.69 1.69
C ARG A 14 -19.43 -15.29 1.19
N CYS A 15 -20.40 -14.39 1.29
CA CYS A 15 -20.21 -12.95 1.08
C CYS A 15 -20.01 -12.22 2.41
N VAL A 16 -19.09 -11.26 2.45
CA VAL A 16 -18.87 -10.36 3.59
C VAL A 16 -19.01 -8.95 3.07
N ILE A 17 -19.89 -8.17 3.69
CA ILE A 17 -20.18 -6.78 3.32
C ILE A 17 -19.95 -5.92 4.56
N PHE A 18 -19.23 -4.81 4.39
CA PHE A 18 -19.01 -3.81 5.43
C PHE A 18 -18.74 -2.45 4.77
N SER A 19 -18.98 -1.37 5.52
CA SER A 19 -18.66 -0.02 5.08
C SER A 19 -17.16 0.21 5.15
N THR A 20 -16.58 0.78 4.08
CA THR A 20 -15.18 1.21 4.07
C THR A 20 -15.06 2.58 4.76
N THR A 21 -14.41 2.65 5.91
CA THR A 21 -14.14 3.88 6.67
C THR A 21 -12.65 3.99 6.97
N ASP A 22 -12.19 5.09 7.56
CA ASP A 22 -10.77 5.28 7.90
C ASP A 22 -10.23 4.24 8.89
N PHE A 23 -11.13 3.62 9.66
CA PHE A 23 -10.81 2.64 10.70
C PHE A 23 -11.32 1.23 10.37
N SER A 24 -11.84 0.99 9.16
CA SER A 24 -12.24 -0.33 8.70
C SER A 24 -11.04 -1.17 8.24
N TYR A 25 -9.99 -1.25 9.05
CA TYR A 25 -8.80 -2.04 8.73
C TYR A 25 -9.16 -3.53 8.63
N HIS A 26 -8.80 -4.15 7.52
CA HIS A 26 -9.08 -5.55 7.25
C HIS A 26 -7.99 -6.12 6.35
N GLY A 27 -7.87 -7.45 6.35
CA GLY A 27 -6.87 -8.13 5.54
C GLY A 27 -6.57 -9.51 6.07
N HIS A 28 -5.47 -10.07 5.56
CA HIS A 28 -4.96 -11.38 5.97
C HIS A 28 -3.59 -11.16 6.63
N PRO A 29 -3.54 -11.07 7.97
CA PRO A 29 -2.33 -10.64 8.68
C PRO A 29 -1.23 -11.72 8.71
N ASP A 30 -1.60 -12.99 8.67
CA ASP A 30 -0.68 -14.12 8.65
C ASP A 30 -0.73 -14.75 7.25
N PRO A 31 0.29 -15.45 6.72
CA PRO A 31 0.19 -16.12 5.42
C PRO A 31 -0.94 -17.16 5.33
N LEU A 32 -1.49 -17.41 4.14
CA LEU A 32 -2.51 -18.47 3.95
C LEU A 32 -1.87 -19.87 4.02
N THR A 33 -2.46 -20.75 4.83
CA THR A 33 -2.08 -22.16 4.92
C THR A 33 -2.94 -23.03 4.00
N CYS A 34 -2.90 -22.75 2.69
CA CYS A 34 -3.63 -23.55 1.71
C CYS A 34 -3.00 -24.95 1.60
N PRO A 35 -3.80 -26.04 1.54
CA PRO A 35 -3.28 -27.36 1.21
C PRO A 35 -2.60 -27.39 -0.16
N GLU A 36 -1.74 -28.38 -0.38
CA GLU A 36 -1.09 -28.58 -1.68
C GLU A 36 -2.12 -28.68 -2.82
N GLY A 37 -1.83 -28.03 -3.94
CA GLY A 37 -2.72 -27.95 -5.10
C GLY A 37 -3.95 -27.05 -4.93
N GLN A 38 -4.14 -26.41 -3.77
CA GLN A 38 -5.28 -25.53 -3.51
C GLN A 38 -4.89 -24.06 -3.40
N THR A 39 -5.83 -23.19 -3.76
CA THR A 39 -5.67 -21.73 -3.67
C THR A 39 -6.95 -21.11 -3.13
N ARG A 40 -6.82 -20.02 -2.36
CA ARG A 40 -7.96 -19.19 -1.98
C ARG A 40 -8.37 -18.32 -3.17
N LYS A 41 -9.55 -18.56 -3.71
CA LYS A 41 -10.14 -17.73 -4.78
C LYS A 41 -11.15 -16.77 -4.16
N SER A 42 -11.04 -15.48 -4.45
CA SER A 42 -11.96 -14.45 -3.93
C SER A 42 -12.17 -13.33 -4.93
N LEU A 43 -13.36 -12.71 -4.88
CA LEU A 43 -13.68 -11.47 -5.56
C LEU A 43 -13.85 -10.38 -4.50
N ALA A 44 -13.26 -9.20 -4.74
CA ALA A 44 -13.44 -8.02 -3.92
C ALA A 44 -14.07 -6.91 -4.79
N LEU A 45 -15.11 -6.28 -4.27
CA LEU A 45 -15.91 -5.28 -4.99
C LEU A 45 -16.00 -4.03 -4.11
N TYR A 46 -15.90 -2.87 -4.75
CA TYR A 46 -16.08 -1.57 -4.10
C TYR A 46 -17.25 -0.86 -4.75
N TYR A 47 -18.25 -0.51 -3.96
CA TYR A 47 -19.42 0.25 -4.39
C TYR A 47 -19.30 1.66 -3.85
N TYR A 48 -19.25 2.64 -4.75
CA TYR A 48 -19.07 4.05 -4.40
C TYR A 48 -20.42 4.74 -4.28
N SER A 49 -20.57 5.56 -3.24
CA SER A 49 -21.69 6.50 -3.08
C SER A 49 -21.32 7.88 -3.60
N ASN A 50 -22.32 8.66 -3.98
CA ASN A 50 -22.13 10.08 -4.28
C ASN A 50 -22.04 10.88 -2.96
N GLY A 51 -20.83 10.92 -2.39
CA GLY A 51 -20.57 11.54 -1.09
C GLY A 51 -20.81 10.60 0.10
N ARG A 52 -20.54 11.12 1.30
CA ARG A 52 -20.66 10.46 2.61
C ARG A 52 -21.11 11.50 3.65
N PRO A 53 -21.67 11.08 4.80
CA PRO A 53 -21.92 11.99 5.93
C PRO A 53 -20.67 12.81 6.26
N ALA A 54 -20.85 14.08 6.60
CA ALA A 54 -19.74 15.01 6.81
C ALA A 54 -18.79 14.54 7.92
N GLU A 55 -19.33 13.81 8.91
CA GLU A 55 -18.62 13.26 10.06
C GLU A 55 -17.71 12.09 9.69
N GLU A 56 -17.90 11.45 8.53
CA GLU A 56 -17.07 10.35 8.01
C GLU A 56 -15.99 10.82 7.03
N LEU A 57 -15.91 12.12 6.74
CA LEU A 57 -14.93 12.66 5.80
C LEU A 57 -13.59 12.89 6.50
N SER A 58 -12.55 12.20 6.03
CA SER A 58 -11.15 12.44 6.39
C SER A 58 -10.39 13.17 5.30
N GLY A 59 -9.17 13.61 5.62
CA GLY A 59 -8.26 14.20 4.64
C GLY A 59 -7.92 13.22 3.51
N SER A 60 -7.66 13.75 2.31
CA SER A 60 -7.31 12.93 1.15
C SER A 60 -6.07 12.06 1.41
N HIS A 61 -6.17 10.76 1.13
CA HIS A 61 -5.08 9.81 1.24
C HIS A 61 -5.21 8.69 0.20
N SER A 62 -4.10 8.00 -0.07
CA SER A 62 -4.09 6.75 -0.85
C SER A 62 -4.43 5.55 0.03
N THR A 63 -4.31 4.32 -0.49
CA THR A 63 -4.46 3.11 0.33
C THR A 63 -3.45 3.09 1.48
N LEU A 64 -3.95 3.10 2.71
CA LEU A 64 -3.14 3.03 3.92
C LEU A 64 -3.00 1.57 4.35
N PHE A 65 -1.76 1.11 4.51
CA PHE A 65 -1.47 -0.19 5.09
C PHE A 65 -0.98 0.00 6.52
N GLN A 66 -1.58 -0.71 7.47
CA GLN A 66 -1.32 -0.53 8.89
C GLN A 66 -0.65 -1.77 9.48
N ALA A 67 0.55 -1.59 10.02
CA ALA A 67 1.29 -2.65 10.69
C ALA A 67 0.61 -3.12 11.99
N ARG A 68 0.74 -4.42 12.31
CA ARG A 68 0.64 -4.90 13.69
C ARG A 68 1.85 -4.43 14.52
N PRO A 69 1.75 -4.32 15.86
CA PRO A 69 2.86 -3.86 16.70
C PRO A 69 4.16 -4.63 16.50
N GLU A 70 4.04 -5.93 16.23
CA GLU A 70 5.14 -6.86 15.95
C GLU A 70 5.66 -6.84 14.50
N GLU A 71 5.00 -6.12 13.59
CA GLU A 71 5.38 -6.03 12.19
C GLU A 71 6.19 -4.76 11.91
N ASP A 72 7.42 -4.94 11.43
CA ASP A 72 8.20 -3.83 10.87
C ASP A 72 7.95 -3.73 9.36
N LEU A 73 7.10 -2.78 8.99
CA LEU A 73 6.83 -2.44 7.59
C LEU A 73 7.75 -1.36 7.04
N THR A 74 8.77 -0.93 7.79
CA THR A 74 9.74 0.00 7.24
C THR A 74 10.46 -0.69 6.09
N GLU A 75 10.17 -0.24 4.86
CA GLU A 75 10.98 -0.64 3.72
C GLU A 75 12.43 -0.26 4.04
N LYS A 76 13.30 -1.25 4.21
CA LYS A 76 14.74 -1.03 4.17
C LYS A 76 15.09 -0.55 2.76
N LYS A 77 15.01 0.76 2.53
CA LYS A 77 15.42 1.37 1.26
C LYS A 77 16.83 0.85 0.96
N PRO A 78 17.08 0.23 -0.21
CA PRO A 78 18.40 -0.29 -0.51
C PRO A 78 19.38 0.88 -0.42
N LEU A 79 20.47 0.68 0.32
CA LEU A 79 21.49 1.71 0.62
C LEU A 79 21.93 2.51 -0.64
N ASN A 80 21.89 1.84 -1.78
CA ASN A 80 22.22 2.34 -3.11
C ASN A 80 21.28 3.47 -3.60
N MET A 81 20.02 3.48 -3.15
CA MET A 81 19.04 4.52 -3.48
C MET A 81 19.31 5.81 -2.70
N THR A 82 19.90 5.72 -1.50
CA THR A 82 20.29 6.88 -0.69
C THR A 82 21.46 7.64 -1.32
N MET A 83 22.51 6.92 -1.74
CA MET A 83 23.69 7.55 -2.35
C MET A 83 23.37 8.26 -3.68
N LYS A 84 22.56 7.63 -4.55
CA LYS A 84 22.11 8.27 -5.81
C LYS A 84 21.26 9.52 -5.55
N THR A 85 20.41 9.49 -4.52
CA THR A 85 19.58 10.63 -4.14
C THR A 85 20.43 11.78 -3.61
N VAL A 86 21.41 11.49 -2.75
CA VAL A 86 22.34 12.50 -2.21
C VAL A 86 23.18 13.10 -3.34
N LEU A 87 23.76 12.28 -4.22
CA LEU A 87 24.54 12.76 -5.36
C LEU A 87 23.71 13.66 -6.27
N LYS A 88 22.47 13.27 -6.60
CA LYS A 88 21.55 14.11 -7.39
C LYS A 88 21.22 15.45 -6.71
N LYS A 89 21.08 15.47 -5.39
CA LYS A 89 20.80 16.72 -4.63
C LYS A 89 22.02 17.65 -4.57
N LEU A 90 23.23 17.11 -4.55
CA LEU A 90 24.48 17.87 -4.49
C LEU A 90 24.99 18.30 -5.87
N THR A 91 24.54 17.65 -6.94
CA THR A 91 24.95 18.01 -8.30
C THR A 91 24.17 19.25 -8.76
N PRO A 92 24.83 20.40 -9.03
CA PRO A 92 24.15 21.58 -9.54
C PRO A 92 23.47 21.29 -10.88
N PRO A 93 22.27 21.85 -11.15
CA PRO A 93 21.50 21.58 -12.37
C PRO A 93 22.29 21.90 -13.66
N ILE A 94 23.19 22.89 -13.61
CA ILE A 94 24.07 23.26 -14.71
C ILE A 94 24.88 22.07 -15.25
N LEU A 95 25.36 21.16 -14.39
CA LEU A 95 26.14 20.00 -14.82
C LEU A 95 25.26 18.96 -15.53
N ILE A 96 24.00 18.85 -15.12
CA ILE A 96 23.00 17.98 -15.75
C ILE A 96 22.66 18.52 -17.14
N ASP A 97 22.45 19.83 -17.24
CA ASP A 97 22.10 20.51 -18.49
C ASP A 97 23.24 20.43 -19.52
N ILE A 98 24.49 20.65 -19.09
CA ILE A 98 25.69 20.49 -19.94
C ILE A 98 25.77 19.05 -20.47
N LYS A 99 25.58 18.05 -19.62
CA LYS A 99 25.62 16.64 -20.02
C LYS A 99 24.54 16.32 -21.07
N ASN A 100 23.32 16.80 -20.86
CA ASN A 100 22.22 16.57 -21.80
C ASN A 100 22.43 17.30 -23.13
N SER A 101 22.98 18.52 -23.09
CA SER A 101 23.34 19.28 -24.29
C SER A 101 24.44 18.61 -25.12
N LEU A 102 25.40 17.94 -24.47
CA LEU A 102 26.46 17.18 -25.15
C LEU A 102 25.95 15.85 -25.72
N LYS A 103 25.04 15.17 -25.02
CA LYS A 103 24.41 13.94 -25.50
C LYS A 103 23.52 14.15 -26.72
N ASN A 104 22.81 15.29 -26.79
CA ASN A 104 21.91 15.61 -27.90
C ASN A 104 22.65 16.19 -29.13
N LYS A 105 23.99 16.25 -29.10
CA LYS A 105 24.86 16.65 -30.22
C LYS A 105 25.54 15.48 -30.94
N GLN A 106 25.26 14.24 -30.52
CA GLN A 106 25.52 13.01 -31.29
C GLN A 106 24.21 12.51 -31.89
#